data_AF-A0A0G2FYA3-F1
#
_entry.id   AF-A0A0G2FYA3-F1
#
_cell.length_a   1.000
_cell.length_b   1.000
_cell.length_c   1.000
_cell.angle_alpha   90.00
_cell.angle_beta   90.00
_cell.angle_gamma   90.00
#
_symmetry.space_group_name_H-M   'P 1'
#
loop_
_entity.id
_entity.type
_entity.pdbx_description
1 polymer ?
#
loop_
_entity_poly.entity_id
_entity_poly.type
_entity_poly.pdbx_seq_one_letter_code
_entity_poly.pdbx_strand_id
1 'polypeptide(L)'
;MKASTLTYLGLASRATCEITCGLASGYDRGEKAYFFSGDGSLANFDACSARCQSDSKCQSFAFDSSQCLLYASPLDSNFREQSNSPFLFYDRDCPVDF
;
A
#
# COMPACT_ATOMS: atom_id res chain seq x y z
N MET A 1 16.04 46.79 28.76
CA MET A 1 15.27 46.21 27.64
C MET A 1 15.48 44.70 27.70
N LYS A 2 14.50 43.91 28.15
CA LYS A 2 14.56 42.43 28.16
C LYS A 2 13.59 41.94 27.09
N ALA A 3 14.12 41.39 26.01
CA ALA A 3 13.33 40.71 25.00
C ALA A 3 12.87 39.37 25.58
N SER A 4 11.55 39.18 25.64
CA SER A 4 10.92 37.95 26.11
C SER A 4 10.88 36.97 24.93
N THR A 5 11.69 35.93 24.98
CA THR A 5 11.70 34.87 23.97
C THR A 5 10.48 33.98 24.16
N LEU A 6 9.55 34.01 23.20
CA LEU A 6 8.44 33.05 23.14
C LEU A 6 8.96 31.75 22.53
N THR A 7 9.00 30.69 23.34
CA THR A 7 9.28 29.33 22.87
C THR A 7 8.02 28.78 22.20
N TYR A 8 7.99 28.76 20.87
CA TYR A 8 6.96 28.04 20.12
C TYR A 8 7.32 26.56 20.07
N LEU A 9 6.59 25.73 20.84
CA LEU A 9 6.53 24.28 20.64
C LEU A 9 5.76 24.02 19.34
N GLY A 10 6.45 24.09 18.20
CA GLY A 10 5.92 23.62 16.94
C GLY A 10 5.83 22.10 16.98
N LEU A 11 4.61 21.55 17.09
CA LEU A 11 4.33 20.17 16.73
C LEU A 11 4.70 20.02 15.24
N ALA A 12 5.83 19.37 14.97
CA ALA A 12 6.17 18.95 13.62
C ALA A 12 5.09 17.96 13.16
N SER A 13 4.14 18.43 12.36
CA SER A 13 3.22 17.57 11.64
C SER A 13 4.07 16.74 10.68
N ARG A 14 4.39 15.50 11.07
CA ARG A 14 4.88 14.51 10.12
C ARG A 14 3.81 14.42 9.05
N ALA A 15 4.17 14.62 7.78
CA ALA A 15 3.30 14.20 6.70
C ALA A 15 3.11 12.69 6.88
N THR A 16 1.97 12.28 7.43
CA THR A 16 1.53 10.90 7.29
C THR A 16 1.20 10.77 5.81
N CYS A 17 2.07 10.09 5.07
CA CYS A 17 1.61 9.43 3.85
C CYS A 17 0.48 8.52 4.35
N GLU A 18 -0.78 8.86 4.03
CA GLU A 18 -1.94 8.08 4.46
C GLU A 18 -1.76 6.66 3.92
N ILE A 19 -1.40 5.72 4.80
CA ILE A 19 -1.25 4.31 4.43
C ILE A 19 -2.63 3.80 4.04
N THR A 20 -2.78 3.38 2.79
CA THR A 20 -4.04 2.91 2.24
C THR A 20 -4.08 1.39 2.29
N CYS A 21 -5.06 0.84 3.02
CA CYS A 21 -5.23 -0.59 3.21
C CYS A 21 -6.62 -1.05 2.79
N GLY A 22 -6.68 -2.17 2.07
CA GLY A 22 -7.94 -2.82 1.71
C GLY A 22 -8.77 -2.03 0.71
N LEU A 23 -8.12 -1.26 -0.16
CA LEU A 23 -8.82 -0.50 -1.19
C LEU A 23 -9.38 -1.46 -2.24
N ALA A 24 -10.70 -1.58 -2.27
CA ALA A 24 -11.41 -2.49 -3.17
C ALA A 24 -11.74 -1.84 -4.51
N SER A 25 -12.22 -2.66 -5.45
CA SER A 25 -12.79 -2.21 -6.73
C SER A 25 -11.81 -1.42 -7.60
N GLY A 26 -10.65 -1.99 -7.91
CA GLY A 26 -9.74 -1.39 -8.89
C GLY A 26 -8.74 -2.32 -9.54
N TYR A 27 -7.95 -1.74 -10.45
CA TYR A 27 -6.83 -2.37 -11.16
C TYR A 27 -5.65 -1.40 -11.21
N ASP A 28 -4.50 -1.85 -11.73
CA ASP A 28 -3.40 -0.95 -12.04
C ASP A 28 -3.74 0.08 -13.13
N ARG A 29 -3.07 1.25 -13.09
CA ARG A 29 -3.16 2.32 -14.10
C ARG A 29 -2.33 2.04 -15.36
N GLY A 30 -1.74 0.85 -15.47
CA GLY A 30 -0.88 0.46 -16.58
C GLY A 30 0.52 0.07 -16.15
N GLU A 31 0.98 0.47 -14.96
CA GLU A 31 2.23 -0.03 -14.40
C GLU A 31 2.00 -1.44 -13.84
N LYS A 32 2.49 -2.43 -14.60
CA LYS A 32 2.18 -3.83 -14.33
C LYS A 32 2.91 -4.36 -13.10
N ALA A 33 2.25 -5.32 -12.46
CA ALA A 33 2.86 -6.10 -11.39
C ALA A 33 4.14 -6.74 -11.91
N TYR A 34 5.25 -6.57 -11.19
CA TYR A 34 6.52 -7.20 -11.56
C TYR A 34 6.60 -8.64 -11.05
N PHE A 35 5.71 -9.00 -10.13
CA PHE A 35 5.52 -10.35 -9.62
C PHE A 35 4.05 -10.72 -9.69
N PHE A 36 3.80 -11.97 -10.09
CA PHE A 36 2.49 -12.59 -10.18
C PHE A 36 2.58 -14.01 -9.60
N SER A 37 1.69 -14.33 -8.67
CA SER A 37 1.35 -15.72 -8.34
C SER A 37 -0.13 -15.94 -8.59
N GLY A 38 -0.50 -17.01 -9.29
CA GLY A 38 -1.89 -17.31 -9.69
C GLY A 38 -2.37 -18.70 -9.29
N ASP A 39 -1.64 -19.38 -8.40
CA ASP A 39 -1.97 -20.72 -7.91
C ASP A 39 -2.77 -20.69 -6.59
N GLY A 40 -3.12 -19.50 -6.09
CA GLY A 40 -3.83 -19.30 -4.83
C GLY A 40 -2.96 -19.36 -3.57
N SER A 41 -1.70 -19.79 -3.65
CA SER A 41 -0.84 -20.00 -2.47
C SER A 41 -0.54 -18.72 -1.69
N LEU A 42 -0.56 -17.57 -2.38
CA LEU A 42 -0.32 -16.24 -1.82
C LEU A 42 -1.57 -15.34 -1.85
N ALA A 43 -2.73 -15.88 -2.20
CA ALA A 43 -3.96 -15.12 -2.49
C ALA A 43 -4.73 -14.71 -1.22
N ASN A 44 -4.01 -14.16 -0.26
CA ASN A 44 -4.55 -13.59 0.98
C ASN A 44 -3.61 -12.48 1.48
N PHE A 45 -4.12 -11.69 2.42
CA PHE A 45 -3.41 -10.55 2.96
C PHE A 45 -2.06 -10.95 3.58
N ASP A 46 -2.05 -11.89 4.52
CA ASP A 46 -0.83 -12.27 5.26
C ASP A 46 0.29 -12.73 4.32
N ALA A 47 -0.04 -13.61 3.37
CA ALA A 47 0.94 -14.20 2.46
C ALA A 47 1.43 -13.20 1.41
N CYS A 48 0.54 -12.42 0.79
CA CYS A 48 0.93 -11.44 -0.22
C CYS A 48 1.69 -10.26 0.41
N SER A 49 1.27 -9.80 1.60
CA SER A 49 1.94 -8.77 2.39
C SER A 49 3.34 -9.21 2.80
N ALA A 50 3.50 -10.41 3.38
CA ALA A 50 4.81 -10.94 3.75
C ALA A 50 5.73 -11.07 2.53
N ARG A 51 5.20 -11.52 1.38
CA ARG A 51 5.98 -11.60 0.14
C ARG A 51 6.40 -10.21 -0.36
N CYS A 52 5.53 -9.20 -0.26
CA CYS A 52 5.84 -7.81 -0.58
C CYS A 52 6.94 -7.26 0.35
N GLN A 53 6.78 -7.41 1.66
CA GLN A 53 7.72 -6.91 2.67
C GLN A 53 9.11 -7.57 2.60
N SER A 54 9.18 -8.83 2.15
CA SER A 54 10.45 -9.53 1.92
C SER A 54 11.26 -9.02 0.72
N ASP A 55 10.67 -8.16 -0.11
CA ASP A 55 11.25 -7.67 -1.35
C ASP A 55 11.28 -6.14 -1.36
N SER A 56 12.49 -5.58 -1.26
CA SER A 56 12.69 -4.13 -1.21
C SER A 56 12.17 -3.38 -2.44
N LYS A 57 11.91 -4.06 -3.56
CA LYS A 57 11.31 -3.45 -4.75
C LYS A 57 9.81 -3.20 -4.58
N CYS A 58 9.13 -3.95 -3.72
CA CYS A 58 7.69 -3.82 -3.52
C CYS A 58 7.37 -2.49 -2.84
N GLN A 59 6.36 -1.79 -3.36
CA GLN A 59 5.82 -0.56 -2.77
C GLN A 59 4.31 -0.66 -2.50
N SER A 60 3.61 -1.49 -3.26
CA SER A 60 2.22 -1.86 -3.02
C SER A 60 1.95 -3.28 -3.51
N PHE A 61 0.86 -3.87 -3.04
CA PHE A 61 0.44 -5.20 -3.47
C PHE A 61 -1.07 -5.27 -3.64
N ALA A 62 -1.52 -6.25 -4.41
CA ALA A 62 -2.92 -6.59 -4.53
C ALA A 62 -3.12 -8.10 -4.51
N PHE A 63 -4.26 -8.55 -4.00
CA PHE A 63 -4.66 -9.95 -4.11
C PHE A 63 -6.16 -10.07 -4.34
N ASP A 64 -6.55 -11.17 -4.97
CA ASP A 64 -7.93 -11.65 -5.02
C ASP A 64 -7.98 -13.07 -4.43
N SER A 65 -9.03 -13.85 -4.72
CA SER A 65 -9.16 -15.23 -4.22
C SER A 65 -8.15 -16.24 -4.81
N SER A 66 -7.38 -15.85 -5.81
CA SER A 66 -6.48 -16.73 -6.57
C SER A 66 -5.11 -16.13 -6.89
N GLN A 67 -4.98 -14.81 -6.83
CA GLN A 67 -3.80 -14.09 -7.30
C GLN A 67 -3.16 -13.25 -6.19
N CYS A 68 -1.84 -13.12 -6.25
CA CYS A 68 -1.05 -12.11 -5.56
C CYS A 68 -0.18 -11.36 -6.57
N LEU A 69 -0.26 -10.04 -6.53
CA LEU A 69 0.39 -9.09 -7.43
C LEU A 69 1.27 -8.16 -6.60
N LEU A 70 2.54 -8.00 -6.97
CA LEU A 70 3.43 -7.00 -6.36
C LEU A 70 3.77 -5.91 -7.37
N TYR A 71 3.71 -4.67 -6.91
CA TYR A 71 3.99 -3.49 -7.73
C TYR A 71 5.22 -2.76 -7.19
N ALA A 72 6.01 -2.24 -8.12
CA ALA A 72 7.18 -1.42 -7.80
C ALA A 72 6.81 0.06 -7.58
N SER A 73 5.52 0.35 -7.57
CA SER A 73 4.94 1.69 -7.52
C SER A 73 4.06 1.83 -6.28
N PRO A 74 4.00 3.02 -5.66
CA PRO A 74 3.03 3.32 -4.62
C PRO A 74 1.59 3.05 -5.08
N LEU A 75 0.70 2.73 -4.13
CA LEU A 75 -0.70 2.46 -4.45
C LEU A 75 -1.39 3.70 -5.06
N ASP A 76 -1.19 4.86 -4.46
CA ASP A 76 -1.83 6.12 -4.87
C ASP A 76 -1.48 6.55 -6.31
N SER A 77 -0.27 6.22 -6.76
CA SER A 77 0.21 6.53 -8.11
C SER A 77 -0.32 5.55 -9.16
N ASN A 78 -0.59 4.29 -8.79
CA ASN A 78 -0.90 3.21 -9.74
C ASN A 78 -2.31 2.61 -9.61
N PHE A 79 -3.15 3.04 -8.67
CA PHE A 79 -4.51 2.52 -8.54
C PHE A 79 -5.53 3.23 -9.44
N ARG A 80 -6.29 2.46 -10.22
CA ARG A 80 -7.49 2.93 -10.96
C ARG A 80 -8.73 2.24 -10.42
N GLU A 81 -9.66 3.02 -9.90
CA GLU A 81 -10.98 2.51 -9.53
C GLU A 81 -11.71 1.96 -10.76
N GLN A 82 -12.29 0.77 -10.59
CA GLN A 82 -13.10 0.10 -11.58
C GLN A 82 -14.05 -0.86 -10.87
N SER A 83 -15.35 -0.61 -11.02
CA SER A 83 -16.40 -1.45 -10.43
C SER A 83 -16.26 -2.92 -10.86
N ASN A 84 -16.63 -3.83 -9.96
CA ASN A 84 -16.59 -5.29 -10.12
C ASN A 84 -15.19 -5.91 -10.23
N SER A 85 -14.12 -5.16 -9.95
CA SER A 85 -12.81 -5.78 -9.74
C SER A 85 -12.82 -6.68 -8.49
N PRO A 86 -12.24 -7.89 -8.54
CA PRO A 86 -12.14 -8.78 -7.38
C PRO A 86 -10.96 -8.44 -6.46
N PHE A 87 -10.10 -7.50 -6.85
CA PHE A 87 -8.86 -7.21 -6.13
C PHE A 87 -9.07 -6.27 -4.94
N LEU A 88 -8.30 -6.55 -3.90
CA LEU A 88 -8.00 -5.62 -2.81
C LEU A 88 -6.57 -5.13 -2.95
N PHE A 89 -6.36 -3.81 -2.86
CA PHE A 89 -5.07 -3.15 -2.94
C PHE A 89 -4.61 -2.62 -1.58
N TYR A 90 -3.31 -2.69 -1.34
CA TYR A 90 -2.67 -2.29 -0.09
C TYR A 90 -1.32 -1.62 -0.38
N ASP A 91 -1.00 -0.57 0.38
CA ASP A 91 0.38 -0.13 0.52
C ASP A 91 1.21 -1.22 1.22
N ARG A 92 2.52 -1.26 0.93
CA ARG A 92 3.43 -2.26 1.53
C ARG A 92 3.35 -2.30 3.05
N ASP A 93 3.24 -1.14 3.67
CA ASP A 93 3.38 -0.97 5.12
C ASP A 93 2.02 -1.06 5.85
N CYS A 94 0.99 -1.62 5.21
CA CYS A 94 -0.29 -1.92 5.85
C CYS A 94 -0.12 -2.88 7.04
N PRO A 95 -0.65 -2.52 8.23
CA PRO A 95 -0.51 -3.33 9.43
C PRO A 95 -1.36 -4.61 9.33
N VAL A 96 -0.93 -5.65 10.07
CA VAL A 96 -1.55 -6.98 10.04
C VAL A 96 -2.80 -7.13 10.91
N ASP A 97 -3.19 -6.09 11.65
CA ASP A 97 -4.28 -6.14 12.62
C ASP A 97 -5.38 -5.13 12.27
N PHE A 98 -6.50 -5.61 11.71
CA PHE A 98 -7.79 -4.93 11.72
C PHE A 98 -8.88 -5.89 12.20
#